data_AF-A0A366FGE7-F1
#
_entry.id   AF-A0A366FGE7-F1
#
_cell.length_a   1.000
_cell.length_b   1.000
_cell.length_c   1.000
_cell.angle_alpha   90.00
_cell.angle_beta   90.00
_cell.angle_gamma   90.00
#
_symmetry.space_group_name_H-M   'P 1'
#
loop_
_entity.id
_entity.type
_entity.pdbx_description
1 polymer ?
#
loop_
_entity_poly.entity_id
_entity_poly.type
_entity_poly.pdbx_seq_one_letter_code
_entity_poly.pdbx_strand_id
1 'polypeptide(L)'
;MDDEMVQDAVAKCVEAIGEAAGQIVRLESRFPNLRLSDAYSARNRLSHGYHSVDHGIPWATAMKSIPPTVEVARLALAARGDSAGAP
;
A
#
# COMPACT_ATOMS: atom_id res chain seq x y z
N MET A 1 7.72 14.97 15.48
CA MET A 1 6.85 15.24 14.32
C MET A 1 5.49 15.45 14.95
N ASP A 2 5.11 16.71 15.22
CA ASP A 2 4.25 17.00 16.39
C ASP A 2 2.83 17.43 16.01
N ASP A 3 2.45 17.23 14.74
CA ASP A 3 1.11 17.51 14.23
C ASP A 3 0.30 16.20 14.15
N GLU A 4 -0.58 15.99 15.13
CA GLU A 4 -1.44 14.79 15.24
C GLU A 4 -2.35 14.63 14.00
N MET A 5 -2.85 15.74 13.44
CA MET A 5 -3.70 15.70 12.25
C MET A 5 -2.92 15.15 11.04
N VAL A 6 -1.67 15.56 10.88
CA VAL A 6 -0.80 15.04 9.81
C VAL A 6 -0.51 13.55 10.03
N GLN A 7 -0.23 13.14 11.27
CA GLN A 7 0.01 11.73 11.59
C GLN A 7 -1.21 10.85 11.27
N ASP A 8 -2.40 11.28 11.70
CA ASP A 8 -3.67 10.61 11.42
C ASP A 8 -3.93 10.51 9.91
N ALA A 9 -3.72 11.60 9.17
CA ALA A 9 -3.91 11.64 7.73
C ALA A 9 -2.97 10.65 7.01
N VAL A 10 -1.69 10.59 7.41
CA VAL A 10 -0.73 9.64 6.85
C VAL A 10 -1.14 8.20 7.17
N ALA A 11 -1.52 7.90 8.41
CA ALA A 11 -1.97 6.57 8.79
C ALA A 11 -3.18 6.11 7.98
N LYS A 12 -4.18 7.00 7.79
CA LYS A 12 -5.37 6.69 6.97
C LYS A 12 -5.03 6.43 5.51
N CYS A 13 -4.07 7.17 4.94
CA CYS A 13 -3.59 6.92 3.57
C CYS A 13 -2.94 5.53 3.46
N VAL A 14 -2.09 5.17 4.42
CA VAL A 14 -1.43 3.85 4.44
C VAL A 14 -2.46 2.72 4.60
N GLU A 15 -3.47 2.90 5.45
CA GLU A 15 -4.57 1.94 5.61
C GLU A 15 -5.33 1.72 4.30
N ALA A 16 -5.71 2.80 3.60
CA ALA A 16 -6.44 2.71 2.34
C ALA A 16 -5.65 1.93 1.26
N ILE A 17 -4.35 2.16 1.16
CA ILE A 17 -3.47 1.45 0.23
C ILE A 17 -3.39 -0.04 0.60
N GLY A 18 -3.23 -0.37 1.88
CA GLY A 18 -3.15 -1.77 2.31
C GLY A 18 -4.48 -2.52 2.13
N GLU A 19 -5.62 -1.86 2.29
CA GLU A 19 -6.94 -2.45 1.97
C GLU A 19 -7.04 -2.78 0.48
N ALA A 20 -6.69 -1.84 -0.40
CA ALA A 20 -6.67 -2.06 -1.85
C ALA A 20 -5.73 -3.22 -2.22
N ALA A 21 -4.57 -3.32 -1.58
CA ALA A 21 -3.64 -4.42 -1.78
C ALA A 21 -4.25 -5.79 -1.40
N GLY A 22 -4.98 -5.85 -0.28
CA GLY A 22 -5.70 -7.06 0.14
C GLY A 22 -6.77 -7.49 -0.87
N GLN A 23 -7.51 -6.54 -1.44
CA GLN A 23 -8.50 -6.83 -2.48
C GLN A 23 -7.83 -7.38 -3.75
N ILE A 24 -6.70 -6.80 -4.18
CA ILE A 24 -5.96 -7.29 -5.35
C ILE A 24 -5.45 -8.72 -5.11
N VAL A 25 -4.88 -9.04 -3.95
CA VAL A 25 -4.41 -10.40 -3.62
C VAL A 25 -5.54 -11.44 -3.73
N ARG A 26 -6.76 -11.08 -3.32
CA ARG A 26 -7.92 -11.97 -3.40
C ARG A 26 -8.39 -12.23 -4.84
N LEU A 27 -8.20 -11.26 -5.72
CA LEU A 27 -8.67 -11.32 -7.11
C LEU A 27 -7.60 -11.88 -8.06
N GLU A 28 -6.32 -11.55 -7.84
CA GLU A 28 -5.23 -11.89 -8.75
C GLU A 28 -3.91 -12.06 -7.96
N SER A 29 -3.43 -13.31 -7.87
CA SER A 29 -2.16 -13.64 -7.21
C SER A 29 -0.92 -13.37 -8.08
N ARG A 30 -1.08 -12.79 -9.28
CA ARG A 30 -0.04 -12.66 -10.31
C ARG A 30 0.92 -11.48 -10.12
N PHE A 31 0.86 -10.78 -8.99
CA PHE A 31 1.65 -9.60 -8.71
C PHE A 31 2.59 -9.74 -7.50
N PRO A 32 3.49 -10.76 -7.46
CA PRO A 32 4.37 -10.96 -6.32
C PRO A 32 5.31 -9.77 -6.09
N ASN A 33 5.71 -9.07 -7.16
CA ASN A 33 6.60 -7.90 -7.10
C ASN A 33 5.95 -6.68 -6.42
N LEU A 34 4.62 -6.61 -6.34
CA LEU A 34 3.93 -5.51 -5.69
C LEU A 34 3.91 -5.64 -4.15
N ARG A 35 4.35 -6.78 -3.59
CA ARG A 35 4.37 -7.04 -2.13
C ARG A 35 3.04 -6.74 -1.44
N LEU A 36 1.93 -7.06 -2.12
CA LEU A 36 0.58 -6.70 -1.69
C LEU A 36 0.20 -7.30 -0.33
N SER A 37 0.68 -8.51 -0.04
CA SER A 37 0.49 -9.16 1.27
C SER A 37 1.14 -8.39 2.42
N ASP A 38 2.30 -7.77 2.17
CA ASP A 38 3.00 -6.96 3.17
C ASP A 38 2.24 -5.65 3.41
N ALA A 39 1.75 -5.01 2.35
CA ALA A 39 0.91 -3.81 2.44
C ALA A 39 -0.41 -4.09 3.19
N TYR A 40 -1.06 -5.22 2.92
CA TYR A 40 -2.26 -5.64 3.64
C TYR A 40 -1.97 -5.91 5.13
N SER A 41 -0.84 -6.53 5.43
CA SER A 41 -0.41 -6.78 6.82
C SER A 41 -0.12 -5.48 7.57
N ALA A 42 0.48 -4.48 6.90
CA ALA A 42 0.69 -3.15 7.46
C ALA A 42 -0.65 -2.47 7.80
N ARG A 43 -1.67 -2.58 6.94
CA ARG A 43 -3.03 -2.10 7.25
C ARG A 43 -3.62 -2.78 8.49
N ASN A 44 -3.45 -4.09 8.63
CA ASN A 44 -3.98 -4.82 9.79
C ASN A 44 -3.30 -4.37 11.10
N ARG A 45 -2.01 -4.04 11.05
CA ARG A 45 -1.25 -3.49 12.19
C ARG A 45 -1.73 -2.10 12.58
N LEU A 46 -1.98 -1.22 11.60
CA LEU A 46 -2.50 0.13 11.84
C LEU A 46 -3.92 0.08 12.40
N SER A 47 -4.82 -0.67 11.78
CA SER A 47 -6.24 -0.71 12.15
C SER A 47 -6.52 -1.30 13.54
N HIS A 48 -5.68 -2.22 14.04
CA HIS A 48 -5.88 -2.85 15.36
C HIS A 48 -4.89 -2.36 16.42
N GLY A 49 -3.79 -1.74 16.00
CA GLY A 49 -2.70 -1.32 16.87
C GLY A 49 -2.50 0.18 16.94
N TYR A 50 -3.30 1.01 16.26
CA TYR A 50 -3.06 2.46 16.08
C TYR A 50 -2.61 3.18 17.35
N HIS A 51 -3.29 2.95 18.48
CA HIS A 51 -2.95 3.56 19.78
C HIS A 51 -1.63 3.09 20.42
N SER A 52 -1.03 2.01 19.91
CA SER A 52 0.21 1.39 20.38
C SER A 52 1.31 1.34 19.32
N VAL A 53 1.01 1.80 18.09
CA VAL A 53 1.94 1.80 16.97
C VAL A 53 2.72 3.09 17.01
N ASP A 54 4.05 2.96 17.00
CA ASP A 54 4.96 4.09 16.83
C ASP A 54 4.60 4.85 15.54
N HIS A 55 4.26 6.14 15.66
CA HIS A 55 3.91 7.02 14.54
C HIS A 55 5.01 7.09 13.47
N GLY A 56 6.26 6.74 13.81
CA GLY A 56 7.35 6.56 12.86
C GLY A 56 7.12 5.45 11.84
N ILE A 57 6.29 4.45 12.14
CA ILE A 57 5.99 3.33 11.23
C ILE A 57 5.12 3.76 10.04
N PRO A 58 3.95 4.41 10.22
CA PRO A 58 3.19 4.98 9.09
C PRO A 58 4.04 5.94 8.25
N TRP A 59 4.84 6.79 8.91
CA TRP A 59 5.71 7.75 8.21
C TRP A 59 6.79 7.05 7.37
N ALA A 60 7.48 6.06 7.95
CA ALA A 60 8.47 5.25 7.22
C ALA A 60 7.83 4.47 6.07
N THR A 61 6.60 3.99 6.25
CA THR A 61 5.85 3.29 5.21
C THR A 61 5.54 4.23 4.04
N ALA A 62 5.04 5.43 4.33
CA ALA A 62 4.78 6.47 3.35
C ALA A 62 6.03 6.89 2.57
N MET A 63 7.16 7.05 3.26
CA MET A 63 8.39 7.54 2.63
C MET A 63 9.20 6.45 1.92
N LYS A 64 9.17 5.21 2.39
CA LYS A 64 10.10 4.15 1.92
C LYS A 64 9.43 2.99 1.21
N SER A 65 8.19 2.66 1.57
CA SER A 65 7.51 1.46 1.05
C SER A 65 6.52 1.79 -0.06
N ILE A 66 5.75 2.88 0.09
CA ILE A 66 4.73 3.27 -0.89
C ILE A 66 5.34 3.68 -2.25
N PRO A 67 6.41 4.49 -2.35
CA PRO A 67 6.92 4.92 -3.64
C PRO A 67 7.37 3.76 -4.54
N PRO A 68 8.12 2.75 -4.06
CA PRO A 68 8.40 1.55 -4.84
C PRO A 68 7.15 0.80 -5.28
N THR A 69 6.15 0.65 -4.40
CA THR A 69 4.87 -0.02 -4.76
C THR A 69 4.14 0.71 -5.88
N VAL A 70 4.11 2.06 -5.85
CA VAL A 70 3.50 2.87 -6.90
C VAL A 70 4.20 2.64 -8.24
N GLU A 71 5.52 2.58 -8.25
CA GLU A 71 6.29 2.34 -9.48
C GLU A 71 5.95 0.99 -10.10
N VAL A 72 5.98 -0.09 -9.31
CA VAL A 72 5.65 -1.43 -9.82
C VAL A 72 4.18 -1.51 -10.26
N ALA A 73 3.26 -0.84 -9.55
CA ALA A 73 1.85 -0.78 -9.93
C ALA A 73 1.64 -0.08 -11.28
N ARG A 74 2.37 1.00 -11.56
CA ARG A 74 2.33 1.68 -12.87
C ARG A 74 2.86 0.79 -13.99
N LEU A 75 3.97 0.09 -13.76
CA LEU A 75 4.51 -0.87 -14.73
C LEU A 75 3.51 -2.00 -15.03
N ALA A 76 2.83 -2.52 -14.00
CA ALA A 76 1.81 -3.54 -14.17
C ALA A 76 0.60 -3.02 -14.98
N LEU A 77 0.19 -1.76 -14.78
CA LEU A 77 -0.88 -1.13 -15.57
C LEU A 77 -0.48 -0.95 -17.04
N ALA A 78 0.76 -0.52 -17.31
CA ALA A 78 1.27 -0.37 -18.67
C ALA A 78 1.30 -1.71 -19.41
N ALA A 79 1.83 -2.77 -18.77
CA ALA A 79 1.87 -4.11 -19.34
C ALA A 79 0.47 -4.69 -19.66
N ARG A 80 -0.55 -4.31 -18.88
CA ARG A 80 -1.96 -4.67 -19.17
C ARG A 80 -2.51 -3.90 -20.37
N GLY A 81 -2.16 -2.63 -20.52
CA GLY A 81 -2.52 -1.81 -21.67
C GLY A 81 -1.96 -2.35 -22.99
N ASP A 82 -0.76 -2.89 -22.96
CA ASP A 82 -0.12 -3.52 -24.14
C ASP A 82 -0.78 -4.84 -24.54
N SER A 83 -1.39 -5.56 -23.59
CA SER A 83 -2.12 -6.82 -23.85
C SER A 83 -3.57 -6.64 -24.33
N ALA A 84 -4.13 -5.42 -24.26
CA ALA A 84 -5.47 -5.11 -24.75
C ALA A 84 -5.50 -4.72 -26.26
N GLY A 85 -4.35 -4.77 -26.93
CA GLY A 85 -4.17 -4.34 -28.32
C GLY A 85 -3.67 -5.41 -29.30
N ALA A 86 -3.77 -6.71 -28.97
CA ALA A 86 -3.53 -7.77 -29.96
C ALA A 86 -4.84 -8.13 -30.69
N PRO A 87 -4.87 -8.10 -32.04
CA PRO A 87 -6.07 -8.36 -32.84
C PRO A 87 -6.58 -9.81 -32.75
#